data_AF-A0A077KKM4-F1
#
_entry.id   AF-A0A077KKM4-F1
#
_cell.length_a   1.000
_cell.length_b   1.000
_cell.length_c   1.000
_cell.angle_alpha   90.00
_cell.angle_beta   90.00
_cell.angle_gamma   90.00
#
_symmetry.space_group_name_H-M   'P 1'
#
loop_
_entity.id
_entity.type
_entity.pdbx_description
1 polymer ?
#
loop_
_entity_poly.entity_id
_entity_poly.type
_entity_poly.pdbx_seq_one_letter_code
_entity_poly.pdbx_strand_id
1 'polypeptide(L)'
;MIVLEFWIAFSIQNYYYIINNINPKSISDLSLYIVGVIIIIFNYITLDHNNNVWKKYNLEFDNLPKRKNLIGGIIVWSIVLFIIINFFASIHYSQKKFSIRYTPEFIAKEKRIDSLQKAQQIEKLKKIYGEDKKKR
;
A
#
# COMPACT_ATOMS: atom_id res chain seq x y z
N MET A 1 -4.96 19.87 -0.69
CA MET A 1 -4.72 18.96 0.44
C MET A 1 -5.32 17.59 0.16
N ILE A 2 -6.65 17.52 -0.04
CA ILE A 2 -7.41 16.30 -0.41
C ILE A 2 -6.69 15.41 -1.45
N VAL A 3 -6.23 15.96 -2.58
CA VAL A 3 -5.56 15.16 -3.64
C VAL A 3 -4.29 14.46 -3.14
N LEU A 4 -3.46 15.14 -2.35
CA LEU A 4 -2.23 14.55 -1.80
C LEU A 4 -2.55 13.45 -0.79
N GLU A 5 -3.60 13.63 0.00
CA GLU A 5 -4.07 12.62 0.95
C GLU A 5 -4.60 11.38 0.24
N PHE A 6 -5.35 11.56 -0.86
CA PHE A 6 -5.76 10.45 -1.73
C PHE A 6 -4.55 9.71 -2.31
N TRP A 7 -3.53 10.43 -2.79
CA TRP A 7 -2.32 9.79 -3.30
C TRP A 7 -1.60 8.97 -2.23
N ILE A 8 -1.45 9.51 -1.01
CA ILE A 8 -0.84 8.77 0.11
C ILE A 8 -1.67 7.52 0.45
N ALA A 9 -2.98 7.67 0.63
CA ALA A 9 -3.86 6.58 1.00
C ALA A 9 -3.82 5.45 -0.05
N PHE A 10 -3.87 5.82 -1.33
CA PHE A 10 -3.78 4.86 -2.43
C PHE A 10 -2.40 4.20 -2.53
N SER A 11 -1.32 4.94 -2.28
CA SER A 11 0.03 4.36 -2.16
C SER A 11 0.10 3.30 -1.05
N ILE A 12 -0.41 3.63 0.15
CA ILE A 12 -0.43 2.71 1.30
C ILE A 12 -1.21 1.44 0.94
N GLN A 13 -2.37 1.59 0.30
CA GLN A 13 -3.17 0.47 -0.16
C GLN A 13 -2.45 -0.40 -1.20
N ASN A 14 -1.76 0.21 -2.17
CA ASN A 14 -0.95 -0.53 -3.12
C ASN A 14 0.14 -1.34 -2.41
N TYR A 15 0.86 -0.74 -1.45
CA TYR A 15 1.86 -1.45 -0.67
C TYR A 15 1.26 -2.58 0.17
N TYR A 16 0.08 -2.37 0.76
CA TYR A 16 -0.65 -3.42 1.47
C TYR A 16 -0.98 -4.61 0.56
N TYR A 17 -1.42 -4.37 -0.68
CA TYR A 17 -1.69 -5.42 -1.67
C TYR A 17 -0.43 -6.16 -2.10
N ILE A 18 0.64 -5.40 -2.30
CA ILE A 18 1.95 -5.94 -2.65
C ILE A 18 2.45 -6.87 -1.54
N ILE A 19 2.41 -6.45 -0.27
CA ILE A 19 2.94 -7.21 0.86
C ILE A 19 2.13 -8.50 1.08
N ASN A 20 0.80 -8.39 1.05
CA ASN A 20 -0.10 -9.52 1.31
C ASN A 20 -0.39 -10.36 0.05
N ASN A 21 0.19 -10.00 -1.09
CA ASN A 21 -0.03 -10.65 -2.38
C ASN A 21 -1.52 -10.74 -2.78
N ILE A 22 -2.32 -9.74 -2.42
CA ILE A 22 -3.77 -9.68 -2.68
C ILE A 22 -4.01 -9.03 -4.02
N ASN A 23 -4.84 -9.64 -4.87
CA ASN A 23 -5.18 -9.06 -6.16
C ASN A 23 -5.96 -7.74 -5.98
N PRO A 24 -5.48 -6.59 -6.51
CA PRO A 24 -6.19 -5.33 -6.42
C PRO A 24 -7.58 -5.40 -7.05
N LYS A 25 -7.80 -6.29 -8.03
CA LYS A 25 -9.12 -6.53 -8.64
C LYS A 25 -10.07 -7.36 -7.79
N SER A 26 -9.60 -8.04 -6.73
CA SER A 26 -10.44 -8.92 -5.91
C SER A 26 -11.03 -8.24 -4.68
N ILE A 27 -10.69 -6.97 -4.43
CA ILE A 27 -11.22 -6.23 -3.28
C ILE A 27 -12.43 -5.41 -3.71
N SER A 28 -13.50 -5.51 -2.92
CA SER A 28 -14.72 -4.73 -3.12
C SER A 28 -14.41 -3.23 -3.03
N ASP A 29 -14.95 -2.45 -3.96
CA ASP A 29 -14.82 -0.98 -4.00
C ASP A 29 -15.19 -0.30 -2.66
N LEU A 30 -15.95 -0.98 -1.80
CA LEU A 30 -16.36 -0.52 -0.48
C LEU A 30 -15.19 -0.03 0.40
N SER A 31 -14.02 -0.68 0.37
CA SER A 31 -12.88 -0.22 1.18
C SER A 31 -12.32 1.12 0.70
N LEU A 32 -12.34 1.38 -0.62
CA LEU A 32 -11.92 2.65 -1.20
C LEU A 32 -12.89 3.78 -0.83
N TYR A 33 -14.21 3.50 -0.85
CA TYR A 33 -15.22 4.47 -0.44
C TYR A 33 -15.09 4.86 1.03
N ILE A 34 -14.85 3.89 1.93
CA ILE A 34 -14.66 4.17 3.37
C ILE A 34 -13.46 5.10 3.59
N VAL A 35 -12.32 4.81 2.96
CA VAL A 35 -11.12 5.65 3.06
C VAL A 35 -11.38 7.04 2.49
N GLY A 36 -12.06 7.15 1.34
CA GLY A 36 -12.43 8.42 0.74
C GLY A 36 -13.35 9.27 1.64
N VAL A 37 -14.33 8.66 2.28
CA VAL A 37 -15.23 9.34 3.22
C VAL A 37 -14.47 9.85 4.44
N ILE A 38 -13.55 9.05 5.00
CA ILE A 38 -12.69 9.49 6.13
C ILE A 38 -11.86 10.72 5.73
N ILE A 39 -11.24 10.71 4.55
CA ILE A 39 -10.46 11.84 4.03
C ILE A 39 -11.34 13.10 3.91
N ILE A 40 -12.53 12.97 3.33
CA ILE A 40 -13.45 14.10 3.15
C ILE A 40 -13.87 14.67 4.51
N ILE A 41 -14.28 13.82 5.46
CA ILE A 41 -14.68 14.25 6.81
C ILE A 41 -13.51 14.93 7.53
N PHE A 42 -12.30 14.36 7.45
CA PHE A 42 -11.12 14.93 8.08
C PHE A 42 -10.79 16.32 7.51
N ASN A 43 -10.81 16.49 6.19
CA ASN A 43 -10.62 17.79 5.55
C ASN A 43 -11.70 18.78 5.94
N TYR A 44 -12.97 18.35 5.95
CA TYR A 44 -14.08 19.21 6.34
C TYR A 44 -13.93 19.71 7.78
N ILE A 45 -13.58 18.82 8.72
CA ILE A 45 -13.38 19.20 10.13
C ILE A 45 -12.19 20.15 10.29
N THR A 46 -11.07 19.87 9.62
CA THR A 46 -9.82 20.62 9.78
C THR A 46 -9.80 21.95 9.03
N LEU A 47 -10.46 22.05 7.88
CA LEU A 47 -10.43 23.24 7.02
C LEU A 47 -11.70 24.10 7.11
N ASP A 48 -12.88 23.49 7.11
CA ASP A 48 -14.15 24.22 6.95
C ASP A 48 -14.90 24.40 8.28
N HIS A 49 -14.96 23.38 9.13
CA HIS A 49 -15.76 23.43 10.35
C HIS A 49 -15.09 24.26 11.46
N ASN A 50 -13.76 24.14 11.61
CA ASN A 50 -12.98 24.97 12.52
C ASN A 50 -12.65 26.33 11.88
N ASN A 51 -13.69 27.16 11.77
CA ASN A 51 -13.66 28.51 11.22
C ASN A 51 -12.38 29.29 11.60
N ASN A 52 -11.66 29.78 10.58
CA ASN A 52 -10.47 30.65 10.62
C ASN A 52 -9.10 30.04 10.98
N VAL A 53 -8.97 28.74 11.26
CA VAL A 53 -7.64 28.16 11.54
C VAL A 53 -6.72 28.26 10.31
N TRP A 54 -7.22 27.86 9.14
CA TRP A 54 -6.48 27.97 7.88
C TRP A 54 -6.08 29.42 7.55
N LYS A 55 -7.02 30.36 7.73
CA LYS A 55 -6.79 31.78 7.48
C LYS A 55 -5.73 32.36 8.41
N LYS A 56 -5.71 31.94 9.69
CA LYS A 56 -4.70 32.32 10.67
C LYS A 56 -3.31 31.80 10.27
N TYR A 57 -3.21 30.53 9.86
CA TYR A 57 -1.94 29.98 9.39
C TYR A 57 -1.40 30.72 8.16
N ASN A 58 -2.24 31.04 7.19
CA ASN A 58 -1.80 31.83 6.03
C ASN A 58 -1.29 33.22 6.43
N LEU A 59 -1.99 33.92 7.33
CA LEU A 59 -1.56 35.21 7.85
C LEU A 59 -0.22 35.15 8.58
N GLU A 60 -0.01 34.11 9.39
CA GLU A 60 1.28 33.89 10.07
C GLU A 60 2.39 33.56 9.07
N PHE A 61 2.07 32.82 8.00
CA PHE A 61 3.02 32.45 6.96
C PHE A 61 3.46 33.66 6.12
N ASP A 62 2.53 34.56 5.78
CA ASP A 62 2.82 35.79 5.02
C ASP A 62 3.76 36.73 5.79
N ASN A 63 3.72 36.69 7.13
CA ASN A 63 4.57 37.49 7.99
C ASN A 63 5.98 36.88 8.22
N LEU A 64 6.29 35.71 7.66
CA LEU A 64 7.60 35.09 7.84
C LEU A 64 8.70 35.80 7.04
N PRO A 65 9.92 35.91 7.60
CA PRO A 65 11.07 36.43 6.86
C PRO A 65 11.32 35.65 5.56
N LYS A 66 11.59 36.36 4.45
CA LYS A 66 11.79 35.78 3.11
C LYS A 66 12.71 34.56 3.09
N ARG A 67 13.80 34.58 3.87
CA ARG A 67 14.75 33.46 3.99
C ARG A 67 14.14 32.19 4.59
N LYS A 68 13.27 32.33 5.61
CA LYS A 68 12.57 31.19 6.23
C LYS A 68 11.51 30.64 5.29
N ASN A 69 10.80 31.52 4.58
CA ASN A 69 9.79 31.12 3.60
C ASN A 69 10.41 30.32 2.44
N LEU A 70 11.57 30.75 1.92
CA LEU A 70 12.31 30.00 0.88
C LEU A 70 12.68 28.58 1.32
N ILE A 71 13.26 28.42 2.52
CA ILE A 71 13.66 27.11 3.04
C ILE A 71 12.43 26.23 3.28
N GLY A 72 11.38 26.79 3.91
CA GLY A 72 10.13 26.08 4.13
C GLY A 72 9.45 25.65 2.83
N GLY A 73 9.45 26.53 1.82
CA GLY A 73 8.92 26.24 0.49
C GLY A 73 9.65 25.08 -0.18
N ILE A 74 10.99 25.06 -0.15
CA ILE A 74 11.79 23.96 -0.71
C ILE A 74 11.44 22.64 -0.02
N ILE A 75 11.29 22.63 1.31
CA ILE A 75 10.92 21.44 2.08
C ILE A 75 9.53 20.94 1.66
N VAL A 76 8.53 21.83 1.61
CA VAL A 76 7.16 21.48 1.21
C VAL A 76 7.13 20.93 -0.21
N TRP A 77 7.79 21.58 -1.16
CA TRP A 77 7.85 21.11 -2.54
C TRP A 77 8.57 19.76 -2.68
N SER A 78 9.62 19.53 -1.88
CA SER A 78 10.33 18.24 -1.85
C SER A 78 9.42 17.12 -1.34
N ILE A 79 8.62 17.38 -0.29
CA ILE A 79 7.65 16.41 0.23
C ILE A 79 6.56 16.12 -0.80
N VAL A 80 6.01 17.16 -1.46
CA VAL A 80 5.01 17.00 -2.52
C VAL A 80 5.56 16.14 -3.66
N LEU A 81 6.77 16.44 -4.14
CA LEU A 81 7.42 15.67 -5.19
C LEU A 81 7.66 14.22 -4.77
N PHE A 82 8.09 13.99 -3.53
CA PHE A 82 8.27 12.66 -2.98
C PHE A 82 6.97 11.85 -2.97
N ILE A 83 5.85 12.46 -2.54
CA ILE A 83 4.52 11.82 -2.54
C ILE A 83 4.11 11.45 -3.97
N ILE A 84 4.30 12.34 -4.94
CA ILE A 84 3.98 12.10 -6.36
C ILE A 84 4.77 10.91 -6.90
N ILE A 85 6.09 10.93 -6.73
CA ILE A 85 6.98 9.86 -7.19
C ILE A 85 6.60 8.54 -6.52
N ASN A 86 6.34 8.55 -5.21
CA ASN A 86 5.92 7.38 -4.46
C ASN A 86 4.62 6.79 -5.00
N PHE A 87 3.64 7.63 -5.30
CA PHE A 87 2.35 7.22 -5.86
C PHE A 87 2.52 6.49 -7.19
N PHE A 88 3.19 7.09 -8.16
CA PHE A 88 3.44 6.44 -9.46
C PHE A 88 4.29 5.17 -9.33
N ALA A 89 5.31 5.18 -8.48
CA ALA A 89 6.12 4.00 -8.20
C ALA A 89 5.31 2.86 -7.60
N SER A 90 4.39 3.16 -6.67
CA SER A 90 3.52 2.15 -6.06
C SER A 90 2.61 1.46 -7.08
N ILE A 91 2.04 2.23 -8.01
CA ILE A 91 1.20 1.72 -9.10
C ILE A 91 2.03 0.84 -10.03
N HIS A 92 3.18 1.35 -10.46
CA HIS A 92 4.08 0.61 -11.36
C HIS A 92 4.50 -0.73 -10.74
N TYR A 93 4.93 -0.73 -9.48
CA TYR A 93 5.37 -1.94 -8.80
C TYR A 93 4.23 -2.94 -8.57
N SER A 94 3.04 -2.44 -8.18
CA SER A 94 1.85 -3.26 -8.04
C SER A 94 1.51 -3.96 -9.36
N GLN A 95 1.36 -3.21 -10.45
CA GLN A 95 1.04 -3.75 -11.78
C GLN A 95 2.11 -4.73 -12.29
N LYS A 96 3.39 -4.41 -12.11
CA LYS A 96 4.51 -5.29 -12.49
C LYS A 96 4.48 -6.60 -11.71
N LYS A 97 4.25 -6.55 -10.39
CA LYS A 97 4.17 -7.75 -9.56
C LYS A 97 2.99 -8.65 -9.96
N PHE A 98 1.82 -8.06 -10.25
CA PHE A 98 0.67 -8.82 -10.73
C PHE A 98 0.91 -9.45 -12.10
N SER A 99 1.40 -8.69 -13.08
CA SER A 99 1.68 -9.22 -14.42
C SER A 99 2.67 -10.39 -14.38
N ILE A 100 3.73 -10.31 -13.58
CA ILE A 100 4.69 -11.40 -13.38
C ILE A 100 4.03 -12.66 -12.83
N ARG A 101 3.12 -12.53 -11.85
CA ARG A 101 2.46 -13.68 -11.20
C ARG A 101 1.61 -14.52 -12.15
N TYR A 102 1.03 -13.90 -13.17
CA TYR A 102 0.20 -14.59 -14.16
C TYR A 102 0.99 -15.15 -15.35
N THR A 103 2.31 -15.06 -15.34
CA THR A 103 3.14 -15.71 -16.37
C THR A 103 3.14 -17.24 -16.19
N PRO A 104 3.15 -18.02 -17.30
CA PRO A 104 3.11 -19.48 -17.23
C PRO A 104 4.31 -20.06 -16.48
N GLU A 105 5.47 -19.40 -16.55
CA GLU A 105 6.68 -19.79 -15.81
C GLU A 105 6.49 -19.71 -14.29
N PHE A 106 5.90 -18.62 -13.79
CA PHE A 106 5.63 -18.45 -12.36
C PHE A 106 4.60 -19.46 -11.87
N ILE A 107 3.51 -19.68 -12.63
CA ILE A 107 2.47 -20.67 -12.29
C ILE A 107 3.06 -22.08 -12.25
N ALA A 108 3.91 -22.43 -13.23
CA ALA A 108 4.57 -23.73 -13.26
C ALA A 108 5.53 -23.90 -12.08
N LYS A 109 6.28 -22.85 -11.71
CA LYS A 109 7.18 -22.86 -10.55
C LYS A 109 6.41 -23.03 -9.24
N GLU A 110 5.32 -22.29 -9.06
CA GLU A 110 4.46 -22.38 -7.86
C GLU A 110 3.86 -23.79 -7.72
N LYS A 111 3.30 -24.35 -8.80
CA LYS A 111 2.80 -25.74 -8.81
C LYS A 111 3.87 -26.78 -8.44
N ARG A 112 5.11 -26.59 -8.92
CA ARG A 112 6.23 -27.49 -8.56
C ARG A 112 6.53 -27.42 -7.07
N ILE A 113 6.63 -26.22 -6.49
CA ILE A 113 6.89 -26.03 -5.06
C ILE A 113 5.78 -26.67 -4.22
N ASP A 114 4.52 -26.45 -4.57
CA ASP A 114 3.37 -27.05 -3.89
C ASP A 114 3.40 -28.58 -3.96
N SER A 115 3.74 -29.14 -5.13
CA SER A 115 3.84 -30.59 -5.30
C SER A 115 4.96 -31.19 -4.46
N LEU A 116 6.10 -30.51 -4.34
CA LEU A 116 7.23 -30.93 -3.51
C LEU A 116 6.87 -30.89 -2.02
N GLN A 117 6.21 -29.82 -1.56
CA GLN A 117 5.77 -29.72 -0.16
C GLN A 117 4.78 -30.83 0.20
N LYS A 118 3.81 -31.13 -0.67
CA LYS A 118 2.89 -32.26 -0.48
C LYS A 118 3.62 -33.59 -0.42
N ALA A 119 4.58 -33.81 -1.31
CA ALA A 119 5.38 -35.04 -1.30
C ALA A 119 6.17 -35.20 0.01
N GLN A 120 6.81 -34.14 0.48
CA GLN A 120 7.53 -34.12 1.77
C GLN A 120 6.59 -34.38 2.95
N GLN A 121 5.38 -33.82 2.93
CA GLN A 121 4.38 -34.07 3.96
C GLN A 121 3.95 -35.54 3.99
N ILE A 122 3.70 -36.14 2.82
CA ILE A 122 3.36 -37.56 2.70
C ILE A 122 4.51 -38.44 3.21
N GLU A 123 5.75 -38.10 2.88
CA GLU A 123 6.93 -38.82 3.36
C GLU A 123 7.05 -38.75 4.89
N LYS A 124 6.85 -37.56 5.47
CA LYS A 124 6.82 -37.37 6.93
C LYS A 124 5.71 -38.20 7.59
N LEU A 125 4.52 -38.23 7.01
CA LEU A 125 3.41 -39.07 7.49
C LEU A 125 3.72 -40.56 7.35
N LYS A 126 4.31 -41.01 6.25
CA LYS A 126 4.76 -42.41 6.08
C LYS A 126 5.82 -42.79 7.09
N LYS A 127 6.71 -41.88 7.50
CA LYS A 127 7.70 -42.15 8.54
C LYS A 127 7.04 -42.31 9.91
N ILE A 128 6.03 -41.49 10.22
CA ILE A 128 5.30 -41.53 11.50
C ILE A 128 4.38 -42.76 11.61
N TYR A 129 3.64 -43.09 10.53
CA TYR A 129 2.61 -44.14 10.55
C TYR A 129 3.03 -45.46 9.87
N GLY A 130 4.09 -45.44 9.07
CA GLY A 130 4.59 -46.61 8.33
C GLY A 130 5.68 -47.40 9.06
N GLU A 131 6.30 -46.86 10.12
CA GLU A 131 7.23 -47.61 10.97
C GLU A 131 6.54 -48.72 11.77
N ASP A 132 5.22 -48.62 12.03
CA ASP A 132 4.47 -49.67 12.75
C ASP A 132 4.17 -50.92 11.90
N LYS A 133 4.25 -50.85 10.56
CA LYS A 133 3.94 -52.01 9.69
C LYS A 133 5.13 -52.92 9.38
N LYS A 134 6.35 -52.58 9.82
CA LYS A 134 7.57 -53.38 9.55
C LYS A 134 8.05 -54.21 10.75
N LYS A 135 7.36 -54.19 11.88
CA LYS A 135 7.74 -54.92 13.11
C LYS A 135 6.85 -56.13 13.47
N ARG A 136 6.03 -56.63 12.54
CA ARG A 136 5.33 -57.93 12.68
C ARG A 136 5.80 -58.90 11.62
#